data_AF-A0A497XWD1-F1
#
_entry.id   AF-A0A497XWD1-F1
#
_cell.length_a   1.000
_cell.length_b   1.000
_cell.length_c   1.000
_cell.angle_alpha   90.00
_cell.angle_beta   90.00
_cell.angle_gamma   90.00
#
_symmetry.space_group_name_H-M   'P 1'
#
loop_
_entity.id
_entity.type
_entity.pdbx_description
1 polymer ?
#
loop_
_entity_poly.entity_id
_entity_poly.type
_entity_poly.pdbx_seq_one_letter_code
_entity_poly.pdbx_strand_id
1 'polypeptide(L)'
;MNLKRILRIKKIEEKEKSRKLKDIEEQIRSLLEEKRKYEEELKLCQEQLVKSQEAMRLIFQQKAFVQKIESVENKIKELESLKEKEAEGLKELKREERAVKILKDKIAYEDYANSLKREFLQIGLIQLFKKGFKLLLLFSLLTFAQSAVQEKLKEMESSQQEKRLKELEKVIEEKLKKLTEERERLEALRKRPLTEEEEKEVEKLIGIVSKTPADEAGAILNEVKPHIAAEILIRLKERQAGQILAAMDPKKAAVVTEIIMSWRKKSAQNR
;
A
#
# COMPACT_ATOMS: atom_id res chain seq x y z
N MET A 1 13.14 3.03 -15.47
CA MET A 1 12.14 1.94 -15.57
C MET A 1 10.75 2.50 -15.34
N ASN A 2 9.82 2.41 -16.30
CA ASN A 2 8.52 3.10 -16.22
C ASN A 2 7.49 2.29 -15.41
N LEU A 3 7.38 2.55 -14.11
CA LEU A 3 6.47 1.84 -13.19
C LEU A 3 5.00 1.90 -13.62
N LYS A 4 4.57 2.97 -14.33
CA LYS A 4 3.21 3.05 -14.88
C LYS A 4 2.97 1.99 -15.96
N ARG A 5 3.97 1.71 -16.79
CA ARG A 5 3.90 0.65 -17.83
C ARG A 5 3.82 -0.73 -17.17
N ILE A 6 4.60 -0.97 -16.12
CA ILE A 6 4.59 -2.24 -15.38
C ILE A 6 3.23 -2.50 -14.73
N LEU A 7 2.65 -1.50 -14.06
CA LEU A 7 1.30 -1.63 -13.48
C LEU A 7 0.23 -1.91 -14.54
N ARG A 8 0.34 -1.31 -15.74
CA ARG A 8 -0.58 -1.61 -16.84
C ARG A 8 -0.46 -3.05 -17.33
N ILE A 9 0.78 -3.54 -17.50
CA ILE A 9 1.03 -4.93 -17.92
C ILE A 9 0.48 -5.91 -16.89
N LYS A 10 0.79 -5.70 -15.60
CA LYS A 10 0.28 -6.56 -14.52
C LYS A 10 -1.25 -6.57 -14.43
N LYS A 11 -1.91 -5.44 -14.68
CA LYS A 11 -3.39 -5.39 -14.77
C LYS A 11 -3.97 -6.18 -15.94
N ILE A 12 -3.24 -6.27 -17.05
CA ILE A 12 -3.65 -7.08 -18.20
C ILE A 12 -3.50 -8.56 -17.84
N GLU A 13 -2.35 -8.95 -17.30
CA GLU A 13 -2.08 -10.32 -16.82
C GLU A 13 -3.11 -10.78 -15.77
N GLU A 14 -3.50 -9.88 -14.86
CA GLU A 14 -4.53 -10.16 -13.84
C GLU A 14 -5.88 -10.48 -14.48
N LYS A 15 -6.29 -9.68 -15.47
CA LYS A 15 -7.55 -9.90 -16.20
C LYS A 15 -7.52 -11.20 -16.99
N GLU A 16 -6.40 -11.53 -17.63
CA GLU A 16 -6.25 -12.77 -18.38
C GLU A 16 -6.32 -14.00 -17.49
N LYS A 17 -5.56 -14.02 -16.38
CA LYS A 17 -5.64 -15.11 -15.39
C LYS A 17 -7.03 -15.23 -14.78
N SER A 18 -7.69 -14.10 -14.47
CA SER A 18 -9.06 -14.12 -13.95
C SER A 18 -10.08 -14.67 -14.96
N ARG A 19 -9.89 -14.43 -16.27
CA ARG A 19 -10.73 -15.03 -17.32
C ARG A 19 -10.50 -16.54 -17.40
N LYS A 20 -9.25 -16.97 -17.50
CA LYS A 20 -8.89 -18.41 -17.51
C LYS A 20 -9.49 -19.16 -16.31
N LEU A 21 -9.45 -18.55 -15.12
CA LEU A 21 -10.00 -19.17 -13.92
C LEU A 21 -11.52 -19.36 -14.01
N LYS A 22 -12.25 -18.39 -14.58
CA LYS A 22 -13.69 -18.51 -14.85
C LYS A 22 -13.98 -19.61 -15.88
N ASP A 23 -13.17 -19.68 -16.94
CA ASP A 23 -13.32 -20.70 -17.98
C ASP A 23 -13.11 -22.11 -17.40
N ILE A 24 -12.10 -22.28 -16.55
CA ILE A 24 -11.84 -23.55 -15.85
C ILE A 24 -13.01 -23.91 -14.91
N GLU A 25 -13.55 -22.94 -14.17
CA GLU A 25 -14.71 -23.17 -13.29
C GLU A 25 -15.97 -23.54 -14.06
N GLU A 26 -16.16 -23.00 -15.26
CA GLU A 26 -17.26 -23.37 -16.14
C GLU A 26 -17.08 -24.78 -16.71
N GLN A 27 -15.86 -25.15 -17.13
CA GLN A 27 -15.54 -26.51 -17.57
C GLN A 27 -15.76 -27.55 -16.47
N ILE A 28 -15.29 -27.27 -15.24
CA ILE A 28 -15.52 -28.16 -14.09
C ILE A 28 -17.02 -28.34 -13.83
N ARG A 29 -17.80 -27.26 -13.87
CA ARG A 29 -19.26 -27.34 -13.70
C ARG A 29 -19.93 -28.20 -14.77
N SER A 30 -19.56 -28.02 -16.04
CA SER A 30 -20.07 -28.85 -17.13
C SER A 30 -19.72 -30.32 -16.95
N LEU A 31 -18.50 -30.64 -16.52
CA LEU A 31 -18.07 -32.01 -16.28
C LEU A 31 -18.78 -32.64 -15.07
N LEU A 32 -19.05 -31.87 -14.02
CA LEU A 32 -19.85 -32.33 -12.88
C LEU A 32 -21.29 -32.67 -13.29
N GLU A 33 -21.90 -31.87 -14.18
CA GLU A 33 -23.21 -32.19 -14.74
C GLU A 33 -23.18 -33.44 -15.63
N GLU A 34 -22.13 -33.61 -16.44
CA GLU A 34 -21.95 -34.82 -17.25
C GLU A 34 -21.78 -36.07 -16.37
N LYS A 35 -20.93 -35.98 -15.32
CA LYS A 35 -20.77 -37.03 -14.32
C LYS A 35 -22.10 -37.40 -13.68
N ARG A 36 -22.90 -36.41 -13.26
CA ARG A 36 -24.22 -36.65 -12.65
C ARG A 36 -25.13 -37.43 -13.58
N LYS A 37 -25.17 -37.11 -14.87
CA LYS A 37 -25.95 -37.85 -15.88
C LYS A 37 -25.48 -39.31 -15.98
N TYR A 38 -24.18 -39.56 -16.04
CA TYR A 38 -23.66 -40.94 -16.06
C TYR A 38 -23.97 -41.71 -14.77
N GLU A 39 -23.95 -41.06 -13.61
CA GLU A 39 -24.34 -41.66 -12.34
C GLU A 39 -25.85 -42.01 -12.29
N GLU A 40 -26.70 -41.16 -12.85
CA GLU A 40 -28.14 -41.42 -13.00
C GLU A 40 -28.40 -42.61 -13.95
N GLU A 41 -27.74 -42.65 -15.11
CA GLU A 41 -27.82 -43.76 -16.07
C GLU A 41 -27.29 -45.07 -15.46
N LEU A 42 -26.20 -45.00 -14.68
CA LEU A 42 -25.64 -46.14 -13.97
C LEU A 42 -26.63 -46.72 -12.93
N LYS A 43 -27.31 -45.86 -12.17
CA LYS A 43 -28.34 -46.28 -11.20
C LYS A 43 -29.52 -46.95 -11.90
N LEU A 44 -30.01 -46.37 -13.00
CA LEU A 44 -31.09 -46.98 -13.79
C LEU A 44 -30.69 -48.37 -14.32
N CYS A 45 -29.46 -48.50 -14.84
CA CYS A 45 -28.91 -49.77 -15.31
C CYS A 45 -28.84 -50.81 -14.18
N GLN A 46 -28.45 -50.40 -12.96
CA GLN A 46 -28.42 -51.26 -11.77
C GLN A 46 -29.82 -51.75 -11.38
N GLU A 47 -30.82 -50.87 -11.38
CA GLU A 47 -32.21 -51.24 -11.06
C GLU A 47 -32.81 -52.23 -12.07
N GLN A 48 -32.45 -52.09 -13.35
CA GLN A 48 -32.87 -53.00 -14.42
C GLN A 48 -32.18 -54.37 -14.33
N LEU A 49 -30.92 -54.41 -13.85
CA LEU A 49 -30.16 -55.65 -13.65
C LEU A 49 -30.89 -56.62 -12.70
N VAL A 50 -31.48 -56.07 -11.64
CA VAL A 50 -32.19 -56.83 -10.60
C VAL A 50 -33.46 -57.50 -11.15
N LYS A 51 -34.00 -57.00 -12.27
CA LYS A 51 -35.33 -57.37 -12.79
C LYS A 51 -35.29 -58.14 -14.13
N SER A 52 -34.12 -58.36 -14.72
CA SER A 52 -34.00 -58.75 -16.14
C SER A 52 -33.27 -60.09 -16.38
N GLN A 53 -33.68 -60.80 -17.44
CA GLN A 53 -32.96 -61.96 -17.99
C GLN A 53 -31.72 -61.57 -18.84
N GLU A 54 -31.55 -60.28 -19.18
CA GLU A 54 -30.43 -59.75 -19.98
C GLU A 54 -29.21 -59.32 -19.13
N ALA A 55 -28.86 -60.08 -18.09
CA ALA A 55 -27.83 -59.69 -17.12
C ALA A 55 -26.47 -59.35 -17.75
N MET A 56 -26.04 -60.11 -18.77
CA MET A 56 -24.73 -59.90 -19.39
C MET A 56 -24.61 -58.55 -20.11
N ARG A 57 -25.62 -58.14 -20.88
CA ARG A 57 -25.63 -56.85 -21.61
C ARG A 57 -25.56 -55.67 -20.64
N LEU A 58 -26.36 -55.73 -19.58
CA LEU A 58 -26.44 -54.67 -18.58
C LEU A 58 -25.15 -54.58 -17.74
N ILE A 59 -24.45 -55.70 -17.45
CA ILE A 59 -23.12 -55.68 -16.82
C ILE A 59 -22.10 -54.94 -17.70
N PHE A 60 -22.11 -55.17 -19.01
CA PHE A 60 -21.22 -54.45 -19.94
C PHE A 60 -21.52 -52.94 -19.96
N GLN A 61 -22.81 -52.56 -19.97
CA GLN A 61 -23.22 -51.15 -19.91
C GLN A 61 -22.81 -50.49 -18.59
N GLN A 62 -23.01 -51.19 -17.46
CA GLN A 62 -22.59 -50.73 -16.14
C GLN A 62 -21.08 -50.44 -16.12
N LYS A 63 -20.27 -51.38 -16.61
CA LYS A 63 -18.81 -51.20 -16.68
C LYS A 63 -18.41 -50.01 -17.56
N ALA A 64 -19.11 -49.80 -18.69
CA ALA A 64 -18.87 -48.65 -19.55
C ALA A 64 -19.18 -47.32 -18.86
N PHE A 65 -20.26 -47.22 -18.07
CA PHE A 65 -20.59 -46.03 -17.30
C PHE A 65 -19.58 -45.76 -16.18
N VAL A 66 -19.14 -46.79 -15.46
CA VAL A 66 -18.09 -46.65 -14.45
C VAL A 66 -16.80 -46.09 -15.07
N GLN A 67 -16.38 -46.60 -16.23
CA GLN A 67 -15.20 -46.07 -16.94
C GLN A 67 -15.37 -44.62 -17.39
N LYS A 68 -16.55 -44.24 -17.87
CA LYS A 68 -16.86 -42.85 -18.23
C LYS A 68 -16.80 -41.92 -17.03
N ILE A 69 -17.39 -42.32 -15.90
CA ILE A 69 -17.34 -41.56 -14.64
C ILE A 69 -15.89 -41.37 -14.20
N GLU A 70 -15.10 -42.44 -14.17
CA GLU A 70 -13.69 -42.39 -13.79
C GLU A 70 -12.89 -41.44 -14.71
N SER A 71 -13.12 -41.50 -16.03
CA SER A 71 -12.49 -40.57 -16.97
C SER A 71 -12.86 -39.11 -16.71
N VAL A 72 -14.14 -38.83 -16.40
CA VAL A 72 -14.61 -37.48 -16.08
C VAL A 72 -14.00 -37.00 -14.75
N GLU A 73 -13.94 -37.86 -13.73
CA GLU A 73 -13.30 -37.53 -12.45
C GLU A 73 -11.83 -37.19 -12.59
N ASN A 74 -11.08 -37.93 -13.42
CA ASN A 74 -9.68 -37.64 -13.67
C ASN A 74 -9.50 -36.27 -14.34
N LYS A 75 -10.34 -35.93 -15.33
CA LYS A 75 -10.36 -34.60 -15.95
C LYS A 75 -10.69 -33.49 -14.96
N ILE A 76 -11.67 -33.71 -14.06
CA ILE A 76 -12.01 -32.75 -13.02
C ILE A 76 -10.81 -32.50 -12.10
N LYS A 77 -10.13 -33.56 -11.64
CA LYS A 77 -8.93 -33.44 -10.79
C LYS A 77 -7.81 -32.65 -11.47
N GLU A 78 -7.57 -32.90 -12.76
CA GLU A 78 -6.59 -32.14 -13.54
C GLU A 78 -6.94 -30.65 -13.61
N LEU A 79 -8.21 -30.32 -13.89
CA LEU A 79 -8.70 -28.96 -13.94
C LEU A 79 -8.68 -28.27 -12.57
N GLU A 80 -8.96 -28.98 -11.48
CA GLU A 80 -8.84 -28.46 -10.12
C GLU A 80 -7.39 -28.12 -9.77
N SER A 81 -6.43 -28.96 -10.15
CA SER A 81 -5.00 -28.65 -9.99
C SER A 81 -4.58 -27.42 -10.80
N LEU A 82 -5.07 -27.29 -12.04
CA LEU A 82 -4.85 -26.11 -12.88
C LEU A 82 -5.48 -24.85 -12.26
N LYS A 83 -6.69 -24.96 -11.74
CA LYS A 83 -7.40 -23.87 -11.04
C LYS A 83 -6.60 -23.37 -9.85
N GLU A 84 -6.06 -24.28 -9.03
CA GLU A 84 -5.26 -23.93 -7.86
C GLU A 84 -3.98 -23.18 -8.26
N LYS A 85 -3.24 -23.69 -9.25
CA LYS A 85 -2.04 -23.02 -9.79
C LYS A 85 -2.34 -21.62 -10.32
N GLU A 86 -3.44 -21.45 -11.05
CA GLU A 86 -3.83 -20.13 -11.56
C GLU A 86 -4.28 -19.18 -10.43
N ALA A 87 -4.96 -19.69 -9.40
CA ALA A 87 -5.37 -18.93 -8.23
C ALA A 87 -4.16 -18.43 -7.41
N GLU A 88 -3.15 -19.28 -7.23
CA GLU A 88 -1.90 -18.91 -6.57
C GLU A 88 -1.15 -17.84 -7.36
N GLY A 89 -0.98 -18.03 -8.67
CA GLY A 89 -0.35 -17.03 -9.52
C GLY A 89 -1.08 -15.68 -9.50
N LEU A 90 -2.41 -15.66 -9.37
CA LEU A 90 -3.18 -14.42 -9.22
C LEU A 90 -2.91 -13.73 -7.87
N LYS A 91 -2.74 -14.49 -6.78
CA LYS A 91 -2.39 -13.94 -5.47
C LYS A 91 -0.99 -13.31 -5.51
N GLU A 92 -0.03 -13.97 -6.15
CA GLU A 92 1.33 -13.45 -6.34
C GLU A 92 1.32 -12.15 -7.15
N LEU A 93 0.62 -12.15 -8.28
CA LEU A 93 0.51 -10.97 -9.14
C LEU A 93 -0.07 -9.76 -8.39
N LYS A 94 -1.07 -9.97 -7.53
CA LYS A 94 -1.65 -8.93 -6.66
C LYS A 94 -0.66 -8.42 -5.62
N ARG A 95 0.19 -9.30 -5.06
CA ARG A 95 1.26 -8.88 -4.13
C ARG A 95 2.29 -8.01 -4.85
N GLU A 96 2.69 -8.41 -6.05
CA GLU A 96 3.62 -7.65 -6.87
C GLU A 96 3.05 -6.28 -7.31
N GLU A 97 1.78 -6.21 -7.70
CA GLU A 97 1.13 -4.94 -8.04
C GLU A 97 1.14 -3.98 -6.84
N ARG A 98 0.85 -4.47 -5.64
CA ARG A 98 0.92 -3.68 -4.40
C ARG A 98 2.34 -3.17 -4.15
N ALA A 99 3.35 -4.01 -4.30
CA ALA A 99 4.75 -3.62 -4.13
C ALA A 99 5.16 -2.53 -5.13
N VAL A 100 4.80 -2.70 -6.41
CA VAL A 100 5.07 -1.72 -7.47
C VAL A 100 4.36 -0.39 -7.21
N LYS A 101 3.13 -0.43 -6.68
CA LYS A 101 2.38 0.77 -6.28
C LYS A 101 3.08 1.52 -5.15
N ILE A 102 3.53 0.82 -4.12
CA ILE A 102 4.30 1.40 -3.01
C ILE A 102 5.59 2.08 -3.53
N LEU A 103 6.32 1.41 -4.43
CA LEU A 103 7.53 1.98 -5.04
C LEU A 103 7.24 3.24 -5.84
N LYS A 104 6.15 3.24 -6.62
CA LYS A 104 5.71 4.41 -7.38
C LYS A 104 5.39 5.59 -6.46
N ASP A 105 4.68 5.34 -5.36
CA ASP A 105 4.30 6.39 -4.42
C ASP A 105 5.54 6.94 -3.67
N LYS A 106 6.51 6.07 -3.34
CA LYS A 106 7.79 6.48 -2.74
C LYS A 106 8.62 7.35 -3.68
N ILE A 107 8.77 6.97 -4.95
CA ILE A 107 9.50 7.78 -5.95
C ILE A 107 8.81 9.13 -6.16
N ALA A 108 7.48 9.16 -6.23
CA ALA A 108 6.74 10.41 -6.35
C ALA A 108 7.00 11.36 -5.17
N TYR A 109 7.11 10.82 -3.95
CA TYR A 109 7.47 11.58 -2.76
C TYR A 109 8.92 12.09 -2.80
N GLU A 110 9.88 11.26 -3.19
CA GLU A 110 11.28 11.64 -3.33
C GLU A 110 11.47 12.73 -4.39
N ASP A 111 10.79 12.61 -5.53
CA ASP A 111 10.80 13.61 -6.60
C ASP A 111 10.24 14.96 -6.13
N TYR A 112 9.16 14.94 -5.35
CA TYR A 112 8.56 16.13 -4.74
C TYR A 112 9.48 16.77 -3.69
N ALA A 113 10.10 15.97 -2.82
CA ALA A 113 11.07 16.48 -1.84
C ALA A 113 12.29 17.11 -2.53
N ASN A 114 12.75 16.52 -3.64
CA ASN A 114 13.85 17.04 -4.43
C ASN A 114 13.49 18.31 -5.20
N SER A 115 12.25 18.46 -5.70
CA SER A 115 11.80 19.71 -6.32
C SER A 115 11.78 20.86 -5.31
N LEU A 116 11.25 20.63 -4.11
CA LEU A 116 11.28 21.63 -3.04
C LEU A 116 12.71 22.05 -2.68
N LYS A 117 13.63 21.10 -2.51
CA LYS A 117 15.06 21.42 -2.25
C LYS A 117 15.67 22.28 -3.35
N ARG A 118 15.38 21.99 -4.63
CA ARG A 118 15.86 22.80 -5.76
C ARG A 118 15.28 24.21 -5.74
N GLU A 119 13.99 24.37 -5.43
CA GLU A 119 13.35 25.67 -5.29
C GLU A 119 13.97 26.47 -4.12
N PHE A 120 14.21 25.84 -2.97
CA PHE A 120 14.89 26.47 -1.84
C PHE A 120 16.32 26.91 -2.18
N LEU A 121 17.08 26.08 -2.90
CA LEU A 121 18.43 26.44 -3.36
C LEU A 121 18.40 27.61 -4.35
N GLN A 122 17.44 27.64 -5.27
CA GLN A 122 17.27 28.77 -6.20
C GLN A 122 16.88 30.06 -5.46
N ILE A 123 15.96 29.99 -4.50
CA ILE A 123 15.58 31.14 -3.67
C ILE A 123 16.80 31.65 -2.88
N GLY A 124 17.58 30.75 -2.28
CA GLY A 124 18.81 31.09 -1.55
C GLY A 124 19.86 31.77 -2.44
N LEU A 125 20.10 31.24 -3.64
CA LEU A 125 21.00 31.85 -4.63
C LEU A 125 20.52 33.24 -5.05
N ILE A 126 19.23 33.40 -5.35
CA ILE A 126 18.65 34.70 -5.71
C ILE A 126 18.80 35.71 -4.55
N GLN A 127 18.64 35.29 -3.30
CA GLN A 127 18.85 36.16 -2.15
C GLN A 127 20.33 36.57 -1.98
N LEU A 128 21.27 35.65 -2.21
CA LEU A 128 22.70 35.95 -2.18
C LEU A 128 23.10 36.92 -3.31
N PHE A 129 22.58 36.71 -4.53
CA PHE A 129 22.76 37.64 -5.65
C PHE A 129 22.16 39.01 -5.34
N LYS A 130 20.97 39.10 -4.75
CA LYS A 130 20.36 40.38 -4.34
C LYS A 130 21.20 41.10 -3.27
N LYS A 131 21.75 40.37 -2.29
CA LYS A 131 22.63 40.96 -1.26
C LYS A 131 23.97 41.42 -1.84
N GLY A 132 24.59 40.62 -2.70
CA GLY A 132 25.82 40.98 -3.40
C GLY A 132 25.63 42.16 -4.35
N PHE A 133 24.52 42.20 -5.08
CA PHE A 133 24.16 43.31 -5.95
C PHE A 133 23.88 44.60 -5.16
N LYS A 134 23.23 44.52 -4.00
CA LYS A 134 23.09 45.67 -3.08
C LYS A 134 24.45 46.18 -2.58
N LEU A 135 25.37 45.27 -2.25
CA LEU A 135 26.72 45.63 -1.82
C LEU A 135 27.52 46.28 -2.96
N LEU A 136 27.39 45.76 -4.18
CA LEU A 136 27.99 46.30 -5.40
C LEU A 136 27.40 47.69 -5.74
N LEU A 137 26.09 47.86 -5.61
CA LEU A 137 25.43 49.16 -5.77
C LEU A 137 25.87 50.15 -4.70
N LEU A 138 25.94 49.74 -3.43
CA LEU A 138 26.47 50.57 -2.34
C LEU A 138 27.93 50.97 -2.56
N PHE A 139 28.75 50.07 -3.10
CA PHE A 139 30.14 50.35 -3.47
C PHE A 139 30.23 51.33 -4.65
N SER A 140 29.33 51.21 -5.65
CA SER A 140 29.23 52.17 -6.76
C SER A 140 28.64 53.53 -6.36
N LEU A 141 27.83 53.57 -5.30
CA LEU A 141 27.28 54.80 -4.72
C LEU A 141 28.31 55.51 -3.82
N LEU A 142 29.27 54.78 -3.25
CA LEU A 142 30.39 55.37 -2.50
C LEU A 142 31.35 56.16 -3.41
N THR A 143 31.45 55.81 -4.69
CA THR A 143 32.24 56.56 -5.67
C THR A 143 31.48 57.71 -6.32
N PHE A 144 30.18 57.84 -6.05
CA PHE A 144 29.32 58.83 -6.70
C PHE A 144 28.23 59.35 -5.74
N ALA A 145 28.62 60.08 -4.70
CA ALA A 145 27.68 60.80 -3.85
C ALA A 145 28.08 62.27 -3.71
N GLN A 146 27.63 63.08 -4.69
CA GLN A 146 27.15 64.43 -4.41
C GLN A 146 25.71 64.60 -4.91
N SER A 147 24.90 65.20 -4.03
CA SER A 147 23.66 65.94 -4.27
C SER A 147 22.31 65.20 -4.39
N ALA A 148 21.52 65.34 -3.32
CA ALA A 148 20.10 65.74 -3.22
C ALA A 148 18.97 65.06 -4.04
N VAL A 149 19.25 64.16 -4.98
CA VAL A 149 18.20 63.46 -5.77
C VAL A 149 17.74 62.14 -5.10
N GLN A 150 18.46 61.67 -4.09
CA GLN A 150 18.26 60.36 -3.48
C GLN A 150 17.09 60.28 -2.49
N GLU A 151 16.62 61.41 -1.94
CA GLU A 151 15.63 61.40 -0.85
C GLU A 151 14.20 61.16 -1.36
N LYS A 152 13.81 61.81 -2.47
CA LYS A 152 12.49 61.66 -3.10
C LYS A 152 12.28 60.34 -3.84
N LEU A 153 13.34 59.76 -4.42
CA LEU A 153 13.29 58.44 -5.06
C LEU A 153 13.22 57.30 -4.04
N LYS A 154 13.90 57.44 -2.89
CA LYS A 154 13.82 56.48 -1.78
C LYS A 154 12.41 56.35 -1.20
N GLU A 155 11.67 57.46 -1.07
CA GLU A 155 10.29 57.44 -0.52
C GLU A 155 9.28 56.77 -1.47
N MET A 156 9.42 56.95 -2.79
CA MET A 156 8.51 56.32 -3.75
C MET A 156 8.81 54.83 -3.92
N GLU A 157 10.09 54.44 -3.96
CA GLU A 157 10.50 53.03 -4.03
C GLU A 157 10.18 52.26 -2.74
N SER A 158 10.35 52.86 -1.57
CA SER A 158 10.04 52.22 -0.28
C SER A 158 8.54 51.93 -0.15
N SER A 159 7.67 52.87 -0.56
CA SER A 159 6.22 52.68 -0.48
C SER A 159 5.69 51.57 -1.39
N GLN A 160 6.25 51.40 -2.60
CA GLN A 160 5.87 50.31 -3.49
C GLN A 160 6.43 48.96 -3.04
N GLN A 161 7.65 48.96 -2.48
CA GLN A 161 8.25 47.76 -1.92
C GLN A 161 7.52 47.27 -0.68
N GLU A 162 7.08 48.16 0.21
CA GLU A 162 6.25 47.82 1.37
C GLU A 162 4.90 47.24 0.98
N LYS A 163 4.24 47.79 -0.06
CA LYS A 163 2.97 47.23 -0.56
C LYS A 163 3.15 45.82 -1.11
N ARG A 164 4.21 45.58 -1.90
CA ARG A 164 4.54 44.25 -2.42
C ARG A 164 4.91 43.26 -1.32
N LEU A 165 5.63 43.70 -0.29
CA LEU A 165 5.95 42.86 0.87
C LEU A 165 4.69 42.47 1.64
N LYS A 166 3.78 43.41 1.90
CA LYS A 166 2.49 43.11 2.55
C LYS A 166 1.61 42.15 1.73
N GLU A 167 1.63 42.26 0.40
CA GLU A 167 0.91 41.33 -0.48
C GLU A 167 1.54 39.92 -0.45
N LEU A 168 2.87 39.84 -0.50
CA LEU A 168 3.60 38.57 -0.38
C LEU A 168 3.40 37.92 0.99
N GLU A 169 3.41 38.70 2.08
CA GLU A 169 3.13 38.23 3.43
C GLU A 169 1.73 37.63 3.52
N LYS A 170 0.70 38.32 2.98
CA LYS A 170 -0.66 37.78 2.93
C LYS A 170 -0.75 36.48 2.13
N VAL A 171 -0.08 36.38 0.98
CA VAL A 171 -0.07 35.16 0.17
C VAL A 171 0.64 34.01 0.91
N ILE A 172 1.71 34.30 1.65
CA ILE A 172 2.41 33.32 2.47
C ILE A 172 1.54 32.87 3.64
N GLU A 173 0.87 33.79 4.34
CA GLU A 173 -0.07 33.47 5.41
C GLU A 173 -1.23 32.61 4.92
N GLU A 174 -1.83 32.93 3.78
CA GLU A 174 -2.90 32.12 3.17
C GLU A 174 -2.41 30.71 2.80
N LYS A 175 -1.20 30.60 2.24
CA LYS A 175 -0.60 29.30 1.90
C LYS A 175 -0.26 28.49 3.14
N LEU A 176 0.26 29.13 4.18
CA LEU A 176 0.53 28.49 5.47
C LEU A 176 -0.75 28.00 6.11
N LYS A 177 -1.82 28.81 6.07
CA LYS A 177 -3.14 28.45 6.60
C LYS A 177 -3.74 27.24 5.88
N LYS A 178 -3.67 27.20 4.55
CA LYS A 178 -4.10 26.04 3.75
C LYS A 178 -3.26 24.79 4.03
N LEU A 179 -1.95 24.95 4.21
CA LEU A 179 -1.05 23.86 4.58
C LEU A 179 -1.35 23.31 5.98
N THR A 180 -1.66 24.18 6.95
CA THR A 180 -2.07 23.75 8.29
C THR A 180 -3.43 23.07 8.27
N GLU A 181 -4.41 23.58 7.52
CA GLU A 181 -5.74 22.96 7.38
C GLU A 181 -5.65 21.57 6.73
N GLU A 182 -4.86 21.44 5.65
CA GLU A 182 -4.68 20.14 4.99
C GLU A 182 -3.88 19.16 5.86
N ARG A 183 -2.90 19.67 6.64
CA ARG A 183 -2.18 18.86 7.62
C ARG A 183 -3.09 18.40 8.75
N GLU A 184 -3.93 19.27 9.30
CA GLU A 184 -4.92 18.92 10.32
C GLU A 184 -5.94 17.92 9.78
N ARG A 185 -6.35 18.05 8.51
CA ARG A 185 -7.23 17.08 7.82
C ARG A 185 -6.57 15.71 7.66
N LEU A 186 -5.30 15.66 7.26
CA LEU A 186 -4.52 14.42 7.17
C LEU A 186 -4.24 13.80 8.55
N GLU A 187 -4.03 14.63 9.57
CA GLU A 187 -3.87 14.20 10.96
C GLU A 187 -5.20 13.72 11.56
N ALA A 188 -6.34 14.29 11.17
CA ALA A 188 -7.68 13.81 11.52
C ALA A 188 -7.98 12.46 10.87
N LEU A 189 -7.54 12.24 9.62
CA LEU A 189 -7.62 10.93 8.95
C LEU A 189 -6.68 9.88 9.59
N ARG A 190 -5.62 10.29 10.28
CA ARG A 190 -4.74 9.41 11.09
C ARG A 190 -5.29 9.11 12.49
N LYS A 191 -6.28 9.86 12.98
CA LYS A 191 -7.00 9.57 14.22
C LYS A 191 -8.21 8.68 13.91
N ARG A 192 -7.99 7.41 13.56
CA ARG A 192 -8.99 6.41 13.93
C ARG A 192 -8.60 5.92 15.32
N PRO A 193 -9.32 6.26 16.40
CA PRO A 193 -9.23 5.44 17.59
C PRO A 193 -9.45 3.99 17.17
N LEU A 194 -8.68 3.07 17.76
CA LEU A 194 -8.89 1.64 17.54
C LEU A 194 -10.37 1.36 17.74
N THR A 195 -10.99 0.64 16.80
CA THR A 195 -12.36 0.17 17.05
C THR A 195 -12.35 -0.74 18.28
N GLU A 196 -13.46 -0.91 18.98
CA GLU A 196 -13.54 -1.83 20.13
C GLU A 196 -13.10 -3.26 19.76
N GLU A 197 -13.27 -3.66 18.50
CA GLU A 197 -12.76 -4.93 17.96
C GLU A 197 -11.23 -4.92 17.82
N GLU A 198 -10.65 -3.86 17.25
CA GLU A 198 -9.19 -3.72 17.12
C GLU A 198 -8.51 -3.63 18.49
N GLU A 199 -9.16 -3.02 19.49
CA GLU A 199 -8.64 -2.94 20.86
C GLU A 199 -8.61 -4.32 21.54
N LYS A 200 -9.68 -5.11 21.41
CA LYS A 200 -9.70 -6.51 21.89
C LYS A 200 -8.67 -7.39 21.18
N GLU A 201 -8.46 -7.17 19.89
CA GLU A 201 -7.46 -7.89 19.11
C GLU A 201 -6.03 -7.54 19.55
N VAL A 202 -5.77 -6.26 19.82
CA VAL A 202 -4.51 -5.77 20.40
C VAL A 202 -4.24 -6.40 21.76
N GLU A 203 -5.21 -6.44 22.68
CA GLU A 203 -5.03 -7.05 24.00
C GLU A 203 -4.69 -8.54 23.91
N LYS A 204 -5.40 -9.27 23.05
CA LYS A 204 -5.14 -10.70 22.82
C LYS A 204 -3.74 -10.93 22.23
N LEU A 205 -3.33 -10.11 21.27
CA LEU A 205 -2.01 -10.19 20.66
C LEU A 205 -0.89 -9.84 21.64
N ILE A 206 -1.09 -8.86 22.54
CA ILE A 206 -0.13 -8.57 23.62
C ILE A 206 0.06 -9.79 24.52
N GLY A 207 -1.01 -10.49 24.89
CA GLY A 207 -0.95 -11.70 25.71
C GLY A 207 -0.17 -12.84 25.07
N ILE A 208 -0.22 -12.97 23.74
CA ILE A 208 0.53 -13.96 22.97
C ILE A 208 1.98 -13.52 22.82
N VAL A 209 2.20 -12.33 22.24
CA VAL A 209 3.52 -11.77 21.92
C VAL A 209 4.40 -11.61 23.16
N SER A 210 3.81 -11.31 24.32
CA SER A 210 4.56 -11.21 25.58
C SER A 210 5.13 -12.53 26.10
N LYS A 211 4.58 -13.66 25.66
CA LYS A 211 5.00 -15.02 26.05
C LYS A 211 5.79 -15.75 24.96
N THR A 212 5.77 -15.22 23.74
CA THR A 212 6.50 -15.75 22.58
C THR A 212 7.96 -15.28 22.59
N PRO A 213 8.93 -16.13 22.19
CA PRO A 213 10.31 -15.71 21.97
C PRO A 213 10.44 -14.54 20.99
N ALA A 214 11.44 -13.69 21.18
CA ALA A 214 11.57 -12.43 20.43
C ALA A 214 11.64 -12.63 18.91
N ASP A 215 12.29 -13.70 18.45
CA ASP A 215 12.44 -14.01 17.02
C ASP A 215 11.10 -14.33 16.36
N GLU A 216 10.31 -15.21 16.99
CA GLU A 216 8.97 -15.57 16.53
C GLU A 216 7.99 -14.40 16.66
N ALA A 217 8.07 -13.65 17.76
CA ALA A 217 7.29 -12.43 17.96
C ALA A 217 7.58 -11.38 16.87
N GLY A 218 8.85 -11.22 16.48
CA GLY A 218 9.26 -10.35 15.36
C GLY A 218 8.63 -10.79 14.05
N ALA A 219 8.64 -12.09 13.75
CA ALA A 219 7.98 -12.66 12.57
C ALA A 219 6.45 -12.45 12.59
N ILE A 220 5.79 -12.61 13.75
CA ILE A 220 4.35 -12.34 13.90
C ILE A 220 4.06 -10.86 13.63
N LEU A 221 4.83 -9.95 14.23
CA LEU A 221 4.65 -8.51 14.00
C LEU A 221 5.01 -8.09 12.56
N ASN A 222 5.78 -8.89 11.82
CA ASN A 222 6.03 -8.69 10.39
C ASN A 222 4.79 -8.92 9.50
N GLU A 223 3.74 -9.54 10.02
CA GLU A 223 2.45 -9.70 9.33
C GLU A 223 1.38 -8.73 9.84
N VAL A 224 1.56 -8.14 11.03
CA VAL A 224 0.60 -7.20 11.65
C VAL A 224 0.69 -5.79 11.04
N LYS A 225 -0.42 -5.04 10.96
CA LYS A 225 -0.39 -3.65 10.45
C LYS A 225 0.57 -2.77 11.29
N PRO A 226 1.37 -1.87 10.69
CA PRO A 226 2.41 -1.13 11.43
C PRO A 226 1.92 -0.31 12.63
N HIS A 227 0.72 0.27 12.58
CA HIS A 227 0.15 1.01 13.71
C HIS A 227 -0.26 0.08 14.87
N ILE A 228 -0.79 -1.11 14.58
CA ILE A 228 -1.14 -2.12 15.60
C ILE A 228 0.15 -2.65 16.24
N ALA A 229 1.18 -2.93 15.43
CA ALA A 229 2.48 -3.36 15.94
C ALA A 229 3.14 -2.29 16.85
N ALA A 230 3.04 -1.01 16.48
CA ALA A 230 3.50 0.09 17.31
C ALA A 230 2.77 0.16 18.66
N GLU A 231 1.44 -0.03 18.66
CA GLU A 231 0.62 -0.04 19.87
C GLU A 231 1.01 -1.21 20.80
N ILE A 232 1.17 -2.40 20.24
CA ILE A 232 1.62 -3.59 20.97
C ILE A 232 2.99 -3.33 21.60
N LEU A 233 3.98 -2.87 20.82
CA LEU A 233 5.34 -2.66 21.30
C LEU A 233 5.43 -1.60 22.41
N ILE A 234 4.61 -0.55 22.38
CA ILE A 234 4.58 0.48 23.45
C ILE A 234 3.98 -0.08 24.75
N ARG A 235 3.05 -1.02 24.65
CA ARG A 235 2.42 -1.66 25.82
C ARG A 235 3.27 -2.80 26.40
N LEU A 236 4.33 -3.22 25.72
CA LEU A 236 5.30 -4.21 26.23
C LEU A 236 6.40 -3.56 27.08
N LYS A 237 7.11 -4.38 27.86
CA LYS A 237 8.31 -3.94 28.58
C LYS A 237 9.40 -3.53 27.59
N GLU A 238 10.08 -2.42 27.86
CA GLU A 238 11.04 -1.78 26.96
C GLU A 238 12.11 -2.75 26.42
N ARG A 239 12.69 -3.59 27.28
CA ARG A 239 13.69 -4.60 26.88
C ARG A 239 13.13 -5.62 25.89
N GLN A 240 11.91 -6.10 26.13
CA GLN A 240 11.24 -7.09 25.27
C GLN A 240 10.84 -6.46 23.94
N ALA A 241 10.30 -5.24 23.97
CA ALA A 241 9.98 -4.48 22.77
C ALA A 241 11.22 -4.24 21.89
N GLY A 242 12.36 -3.90 22.50
CA GLY A 242 13.63 -3.73 21.78
C GLY A 242 14.15 -5.01 21.13
N GLN A 243 14.06 -6.14 21.83
CA GLN A 243 14.44 -7.46 21.29
C GLN A 243 13.54 -7.89 20.14
N ILE A 244 12.23 -7.71 20.28
CA ILE A 244 11.26 -8.03 19.21
C ILE A 244 11.49 -7.12 18.00
N LEU A 245 11.70 -5.82 18.20
CA LEU A 245 11.98 -4.87 17.12
C LEU A 245 13.26 -5.24 16.35
N ALA A 246 14.28 -5.76 17.03
CA ALA A 246 15.51 -6.23 16.40
C ALA A 246 15.31 -7.50 15.55
N ALA A 247 14.32 -8.32 15.89
CA ALA A 247 13.94 -9.53 15.15
C ALA A 247 12.93 -9.27 14.01
N MET A 248 12.38 -8.06 13.90
CA MET A 248 11.50 -7.68 12.80
C MET A 248 12.27 -7.44 11.50
N ASP A 249 11.55 -7.43 10.37
CA ASP A 249 12.12 -6.98 9.10
C ASP A 249 12.63 -5.54 9.25
N PRO A 250 13.88 -5.22 8.85
CA PRO A 250 14.47 -3.90 9.09
C PRO A 250 13.67 -2.72 8.53
N LYS A 251 13.02 -2.90 7.37
CA LYS A 251 12.21 -1.82 6.77
C LYS A 251 10.94 -1.63 7.56
N LYS A 252 10.32 -2.71 8.04
CA LYS A 252 9.10 -2.63 8.83
C LYS A 252 9.36 -2.13 10.25
N ALA A 253 10.45 -2.56 10.87
CA ALA A 253 10.92 -2.05 12.16
C ALA A 253 11.09 -0.52 12.11
N ALA A 254 11.74 0.01 11.06
CA ALA A 254 11.91 1.45 10.87
C ALA A 254 10.58 2.21 10.82
N VAL A 255 9.58 1.70 10.07
CA VAL A 255 8.24 2.32 9.98
C VAL A 255 7.53 2.29 11.33
N VAL A 256 7.61 1.17 12.05
CA VAL A 256 7.00 1.03 13.39
C VAL A 256 7.66 1.98 14.39
N THR A 257 8.99 2.11 14.36
CA THR A 257 9.72 3.08 15.19
C THR A 257 9.32 4.52 14.89
N GLU A 258 9.16 4.89 13.62
CA GLU A 258 8.69 6.23 13.22
C GLU A 258 7.31 6.54 13.80
N ILE A 259 6.39 5.57 13.77
CA ILE A 259 5.05 5.70 14.36
C ILE A 259 5.14 5.90 15.88
N ILE A 260 5.93 5.08 16.59
CA ILE A 260 6.14 5.20 18.05
C ILE A 260 6.69 6.58 18.42
N MET A 261 7.69 7.08 17.67
CA MET A 261 8.27 8.40 17.89
C MET A 261 7.26 9.52 17.64
N SER A 262 6.40 9.39 16.63
CA SER A 262 5.34 10.36 16.35
C SER A 262 4.34 10.48 17.51
N TRP A 263 4.02 9.37 18.18
CA TRP A 263 3.13 9.37 19.34
C TRP A 263 3.79 9.97 20.58
N ARG A 264 5.07 9.66 20.83
CA ARG A 264 5.84 10.27 21.94
C ARG A 264 6.00 11.78 21.80
N LYS A 265 6.26 12.28 20.59
CA LYS A 265 6.35 13.72 20.32
C LYS A 265 5.01 14.44 20.61
N LYS A 266 3.90 13.78 20.29
CA LYS A 266 2.55 14.31 20.51
C LYS A 266 2.12 14.31 21.97
N SER A 267 2.48 13.29 22.75
CA SER A 267 2.21 13.25 24.19
C SER A 267 3.07 14.22 25.00
N ALA A 268 4.26 14.56 24.50
CA ALA A 268 5.11 15.61 25.08
C ALA A 268 4.60 17.04 24.78
N GLN A 269 3.80 17.23 23.73
CA GLN A 269 3.30 18.52 23.28
C GLN A 269 1.89 18.86 23.82
N ASN A 270 1.23 17.86 24.42
CA ASN A 270 -0.05 17.98 25.14
C ASN A 270 0.13 17.97 26.67
N ARG A 271 1.37 18.10 27.17
CA ARG A 271 1.71 18.33 28.58
C ARG A 271 2.21 19.77 28.74
#